data_AF-A0A351CLL2-F1
#
_entry.id   AF-A0A351CLL2-F1
#
_cell.length_a   1.000
_cell.length_b   1.000
_cell.length_c   1.000
_cell.angle_alpha   90.00
_cell.angle_beta   90.00
_cell.angle_gamma   90.00
#
_symmetry.space_group_name_H-M   'P 1'
#
loop_
_entity.id
_entity.type
_entity.pdbx_description
1 polymer ?
#
loop_
_entity_poly.entity_id
_entity_poly.type
_entity_poly.pdbx_seq_one_letter_code
_entity_poly.pdbx_strand_id
1 'polypeptide(L)' 'SVEIDQILYNVPGRTAVNMSVETTVRLSAIENIIGIKDATGDLE' A
#
# COMPACT_ATOMS: atom_id res chain seq x y z
N SER A 1 8.60 9.96 12.86
CA SER A 1 7.39 9.13 12.76
C SER A 1 6.25 9.85 13.44
N VAL A 2 5.01 9.47 13.14
CA VAL A 2 3.80 9.92 13.86
C VAL A 2 3.18 8.68 14.48
N GLU A 3 2.72 8.76 15.73
CA GLU A 3 2.10 7.66 16.48
C GLU A 3 0.65 7.42 16.03
N ILE A 4 0.50 6.99 14.77
CA ILE A 4 -0.77 6.66 14.16
C ILE A 4 -0.61 5.52 13.17
N ASP A 5 -1.61 4.64 13.15
CA ASP A 5 -1.73 3.58 12.17
C ASP A 5 -1.91 4.14 10.75
N GLN A 6 -1.23 3.51 9.78
CA GLN A 6 -1.22 3.93 8.38
C GLN A 6 -1.63 2.79 7.47
N ILE A 7 -2.35 3.15 6.41
CA ILE A 7 -2.81 2.23 5.38
C ILE A 7 -2.23 2.69 4.04
N LEU A 8 -1.56 1.80 3.33
CA LEU A 8 -1.11 2.04 1.96
C LEU A 8 -2.34 2.15 1.04
N TYR A 9 -2.28 2.99 0.01
CA TYR A 9 -3.35 3.09 -0.98
C TYR A 9 -2.80 2.94 -2.40
N ASN A 10 -3.02 1.76 -2.99
CA ASN A 10 -2.62 1.49 -4.37
C ASN A 10 -3.80 1.79 -5.31
N VAL A 11 -3.72 2.90 -6.05
CA VAL A 11 -4.80 3.38 -6.95
C VAL A 11 -4.25 3.96 -8.26
N PRO A 12 -3.67 3.11 -9.13
CA PRO A 12 -2.98 3.56 -10.34
C PRO A 12 -3.87 4.38 -11.28
N GLY A 13 -5.18 4.11 -11.32
CA GLY A 13 -6.13 4.90 -12.11
C GLY A 13 -6.22 6.38 -11.70
N ARG A 14 -5.72 6.77 -10.52
CA ARG A 14 -5.66 8.17 -10.05
C ARG A 14 -4.25 8.73 -9.91
N THR A 15 -3.25 7.87 -9.68
CA THR A 15 -1.87 8.28 -9.44
C THR A 15 -0.95 8.07 -10.64
N ALA A 16 -1.40 7.33 -11.66
CA ALA A 16 -0.58 6.82 -12.77
C ALA A 16 0.62 5.96 -12.32
N VAL A 17 0.62 5.46 -11.08
CA VAL A 17 1.69 4.63 -10.51
C VAL A 17 1.08 3.41 -9.83
N ASN A 18 1.55 2.23 -10.21
CA ASN A 18 1.22 0.98 -9.54
C ASN A 18 2.28 0.65 -8.46
N MET A 19 1.85 0.36 -7.23
CA MET A 19 2.72 -0.16 -6.19
C MET A 19 2.93 -1.65 -6.42
N SER A 20 4.19 -2.09 -6.57
CA SER A 20 4.48 -3.52 -6.74
C SER A 20 4.21 -4.30 -5.46
N VAL A 21 3.90 -5.60 -5.60
CA VAL A 21 3.77 -6.53 -4.46
C VAL A 21 5.06 -6.55 -3.64
N GLU A 22 6.23 -6.60 -4.29
CA GLU A 22 7.52 -6.52 -3.62
C GLU A 22 7.67 -5.26 -2.75
N THR A 23 7.24 -4.09 -3.27
CA THR A 23 7.24 -2.84 -2.49
C THR A 23 6.31 -2.93 -1.30
N THR A 24 5.12 -3.50 -1.48
CA THR A 24 4.13 -3.68 -0.42
C THR A 24 4.66 -4.57 0.71
N VAL A 25 5.31 -5.70 0.37
CA VAL A 25 5.93 -6.61 1.34
C VAL A 25 7.08 -5.95 2.09
N ARG A 26 7.89 -5.13 1.41
CA ARG A 26 8.95 -4.37 2.08
C ARG A 26 8.39 -3.36 3.07
N LEU A 27 7.27 -2.71 2.73
CA LEU A 27 6.60 -1.73 3.58
C LEU A 27 5.85 -2.38 4.76
N SER A 28 5.36 -3.61 4.62
CA SER A 28 4.68 -4.33 5.71
C SER A 28 5.59 -4.67 6.89
N ALA A 29 6.90 -4.53 6.74
CA ALA A 29 7.86 -4.68 7.84
C ALA A 29 7.94 -3.44 8.75
N ILE A 30 7.29 -2.33 8.39
CA ILE A 30 7.26 -1.10 9.18
C ILE A 30 6.07 -1.17 10.16
N GLU A 31 6.35 -1.04 11.46
CA GLU A 31 5.39 -1.27 12.56
C GLU A 31 4.07 -0.50 12.42
N ASN A 32 4.11 0.74 11.93
CA ASN A 32 2.92 1.59 11.81
C ASN A 32 2.16 1.44 10.48
N ILE A 33 2.60 0.58 9.56
CA ILE A 33 1.87 0.25 8.33
C ILE A 33 1.05 -1.01 8.57
N ILE A 34 -0.24 -0.84 8.84
CA ILE A 34 -1.12 -1.92 9.29
C ILE A 34 -1.91 -2.59 8.17
N GLY A 35 -1.79 -2.11 6.94
CA GLY A 35 -2.48 -2.72 5.80
C GLY A 35 -2.37 -1.93 4.50
N ILE A 36 -3.08 -2.44 3.48
CA ILE A 36 -3.20 -1.85 2.16
C ILE A 36 -4.67 -1.82 1.73
N LYS A 37 -5.09 -0.69 1.17
CA LYS A 37 -6.29 -0.58 0.34
C LYS A 37 -5.84 -0.75 -1.11
N ASP A 38 -6.15 -1.90 -1.68
CA ASP A 38 -5.91 -2.15 -3.10
C ASP A 38 -7.14 -1.72 -3.93
N ALA A 39 -6.93 -0.76 -4.83
CA ALA A 39 -7.94 -0.29 -5.78
C ALA A 39 -7.47 -0.42 -7.23
N THR A 40 -6.58 -1.38 -7.50
CA THR A 40 -6.20 -1.79 -8.85
C THR A 40 -7.36 -2.48 -9.57
N GLY A 41 -8.21 -3.18 -8.81
CA GLY A 41 -9.24 -4.08 -9.36
C GLY A 41 -8.67 -5.42 -9.83
N ASP A 42 -7.39 -5.67 -9.58
CA ASP A 42 -6.73 -6.95 -9.82
C ASP A 42 -7.08 -7.94 -8.70
N LEU A 43 -7.47 -9.15 -9.07
CA LEU A 43 -7.88 -10.21 -8.14
C LEU A 43 -6.96 -11.43 -8.20
N GLU A 44 -5.93 -11.39 -9.06
CA GLU A 44 -4.92 -12.44 -9.16
C GLU A 44 -3.88 -12.39 -8.02
#